data_AF-A0A238LIL5-F1
#
_entry.id   AF-A0A238LIL5-F1
#
_cell.length_a   1.000
_cell.length_b   1.000
_cell.length_c   1.000
_cell.angle_alpha   90.00
_cell.angle_beta   90.00
_cell.angle_gamma   90.00
#
_symmetry.space_group_name_H-M   'P 1'
#
loop_
_entity.id
_entity.type
_entity.pdbx_description
1 polymer ?
#
loop_
_entity_poly.entity_id
_entity_poly.type
_entity_poly.pdbx_seq_one_letter_code
_entity_poly.pdbx_strand_id
1 'polypeptide(L)'
;MQLDLAEIILGILGLGGGGAAVAFAVFRLLGASWIEEKFAQRLESFRHENAKELQQLNARIDGSLAATLRAQEKEFECLRECWAVAKSAEGHVLNFCSMIKSHPDLRWESEDRMREILAQLDLGQAQIEKIVRAEAPNDELADALFWKQRNEAFRAISEFRNFLLLNEIFINESVVGEFKSISENLYRAANNMEFSKEDSDQKLSRDAFELITKVVPHQFATLAPALRSKFFEQM
;
A
#
# COMPACT_ATOMS: atom_id res chain seq x y z
N MET A 1 28.78 38.90 87.93
CA MET A 1 28.10 37.63 88.25
C MET A 1 27.94 36.88 86.93
N GLN A 2 28.96 36.11 86.54
CA GLN A 2 28.91 35.28 85.35
C GLN A 2 28.10 34.04 85.73
N LEU A 3 26.87 33.92 85.22
CA LEU A 3 26.11 32.69 85.33
C LEU A 3 26.83 31.66 84.45
N ASP A 4 27.40 30.66 85.11
CA ASP A 4 28.15 29.60 84.46
C ASP A 4 27.19 28.82 83.55
N LEU A 5 27.52 28.71 82.27
CA LEU A 5 26.70 28.02 81.27
C LEU A 5 26.43 26.57 81.70
N ALA A 6 27.36 26.01 82.48
CA ALA A 6 27.26 24.71 83.12
C ALA A 6 26.11 24.61 84.12
N GLU A 7 25.86 25.63 84.96
CA GLU A 7 24.76 25.61 85.95
C GLU A 7 23.38 25.78 85.31
N ILE A 8 23.27 26.51 84.19
CA ILE A 8 22.02 26.62 83.42
C ILE A 8 21.71 25.31 82.71
N ILE A 9 22.72 24.66 82.12
CA ILE A 9 22.59 23.34 81.50
C ILE A 9 22.27 22.27 82.56
N LEU A 10 22.92 22.31 83.75
CA LEU A 10 22.63 21.40 84.86
C LEU A 10 21.25 21.65 85.49
N GLY A 11 20.79 22.90 85.56
CA GLY A 11 19.47 23.25 86.06
C GLY A 11 18.34 22.80 85.13
N ILE A 12 18.56 22.91 83.81
CA ILE A 12 17.66 22.37 82.79
C ILE A 12 17.70 20.83 82.76
N LEU A 13 18.85 20.20 83.03
CA LEU A 13 18.98 18.74 83.18
C LEU A 13 18.43 18.21 84.53
N GLY A 14 18.50 18.99 85.60
CA GLY A 14 18.11 18.58 86.96
C GLY A 14 16.62 18.71 87.26
N LEU A 15 15.95 19.74 86.72
CA LEU A 15 14.50 19.94 86.86
C LEU A 15 13.72 19.65 85.56
N GLY A 16 14.40 19.65 84.41
CA GLY A 16 13.82 19.36 83.09
C GLY A 16 14.33 18.07 82.44
N GLY A 17 15.36 17.39 82.96
CA GLY A 17 16.00 16.25 82.28
C GLY A 17 15.13 15.00 82.15
N GLY A 18 14.23 14.76 83.11
CA GLY A 18 13.19 13.72 82.96
C GLY A 18 12.18 14.06 81.86
N GLY A 19 11.73 15.32 81.82
CA GLY A 19 10.79 15.80 80.80
C GLY A 19 11.42 15.90 79.40
N ALA A 20 12.69 16.29 79.30
CA ALA A 20 13.45 16.34 78.05
C ALA A 20 13.77 14.94 77.52
N ALA A 21 14.11 13.99 78.39
CA ALA A 21 14.30 12.59 78.01
C ALA A 21 12.98 11.93 77.55
N VAL A 22 11.88 12.21 78.24
CA VAL A 22 10.53 11.74 77.85
C VAL A 22 10.08 12.40 76.54
N ALA A 23 10.27 13.71 76.38
CA ALA A 23 9.98 14.42 75.13
C ALA A 23 10.83 13.86 73.98
N PHE A 24 12.12 13.60 74.19
CA PHE A 24 13.00 12.99 73.20
C PHE A 24 12.58 11.55 72.85
N ALA A 25 12.18 10.73 73.83
CA ALA A 25 11.71 9.38 73.61
C ALA A 25 10.36 9.35 72.84
N VAL A 26 9.43 10.24 73.20
CA VAL A 26 8.14 10.43 72.53
C VAL A 26 8.35 10.95 71.11
N PHE A 27 9.23 11.93 70.90
CA PHE A 27 9.55 12.45 69.57
C PHE A 27 10.28 11.42 68.71
N ARG A 28 11.09 10.53 69.31
CA ARG A 28 11.75 9.43 68.60
C ARG A 28 10.77 8.33 68.20
N LEU A 29 9.83 7.96 69.08
CA LEU A 29 8.83 6.92 68.80
C LEU A 29 7.72 7.40 67.84
N LEU A 30 7.17 8.60 68.09
CA LEU A 30 6.16 9.21 67.22
C LEU A 30 6.76 9.76 65.93
N GLY A 31 7.98 10.30 65.99
CA GLY A 31 8.67 10.80 64.81
C GLY A 31 9.10 9.67 63.87
N ALA A 32 9.55 8.52 64.39
CA ALA A 32 9.89 7.37 63.55
C ALA A 32 8.66 6.83 62.81
N SER A 33 7.55 6.61 63.53
CA SER A 33 6.29 6.13 62.92
C SER A 33 5.68 7.14 61.94
N TRP A 34 5.72 8.44 62.26
CA TRP A 34 5.26 9.50 61.35
C TRP A 34 6.10 9.61 60.08
N ILE A 35 7.44 9.53 60.23
CA ILE A 35 8.37 9.55 59.10
C ILE A 35 8.15 8.32 58.20
N GLU A 36 7.99 7.14 58.80
CA GLU A 36 7.76 5.89 58.09
C GLU A 36 6.42 5.90 57.34
N GLU A 37 5.35 6.41 57.95
CA GLU A 37 4.05 6.61 57.28
C GLU A 37 4.16 7.61 56.13
N LYS A 38 4.89 8.72 56.30
CA LYS A 38 5.12 9.69 55.21
C LYS A 38 5.98 9.13 54.09
N PHE A 39 6.98 8.31 54.40
CA PHE A 39 7.76 7.61 53.38
C PHE A 39 6.92 6.56 52.65
N ALA A 40 6.10 5.79 53.34
CA ALA A 40 5.19 4.83 52.73
C ALA A 40 4.21 5.52 51.77
N GLN A 41 3.60 6.63 52.22
CA GLN A 41 2.67 7.43 51.43
C GLN A 41 3.32 8.03 50.18
N ARG A 42 4.56 8.55 50.30
CA ARG A 42 5.33 9.06 49.15
C ARG A 42 5.81 7.95 48.22
N LEU A 43 6.15 6.78 48.76
CA LEU A 43 6.57 5.63 47.95
C LEU A 43 5.39 5.07 47.16
N GLU A 44 4.21 5.02 47.76
CA GLU A 44 2.98 4.59 47.09
C GLU A 44 2.54 5.60 46.01
N SER A 45 2.59 6.91 46.31
CA SER A 45 2.31 7.94 45.31
C SER A 45 3.30 7.89 44.15
N PHE A 46 4.60 7.74 44.44
CA PHE A 46 5.64 7.60 43.42
C PHE A 46 5.47 6.33 42.57
N ARG A 47 5.15 5.20 43.20
CA ARG A 47 4.82 3.95 42.47
C ARG A 47 3.60 4.12 41.57
N HIS A 48 2.57 4.80 42.05
CA HIS A 48 1.35 5.04 41.29
C HIS A 48 1.61 5.98 40.09
N GLU A 49 2.37 7.06 40.29
CA GLU A 49 2.78 7.96 39.21
C GLU A 49 3.62 7.23 38.16
N ASN A 50 4.64 6.47 38.57
CA ASN A 50 5.46 5.68 37.65
C ASN A 50 4.63 4.63 36.88
N ALA A 51 3.68 3.96 37.55
CA ALA A 51 2.79 3.00 36.89
C ALA A 51 1.89 3.68 35.84
N LYS A 52 1.41 4.90 36.12
CA LYS A 52 0.62 5.70 35.18
C LYS A 52 1.46 6.18 34.00
N GLU A 53 2.69 6.63 34.23
CA GLU A 53 3.61 7.02 33.17
C GLU A 53 3.97 5.84 32.26
N LEU A 54 4.26 4.67 32.84
CA LEU A 54 4.50 3.44 32.09
C LEU A 54 3.28 3.03 31.25
N GLN A 55 2.07 3.09 31.81
CA GLN A 55 0.86 2.82 31.04
C GLN A 55 0.65 3.81 29.89
N GLN A 56 0.88 5.10 30.12
CA GLN A 56 0.78 6.12 29.08
C GLN A 56 1.82 5.93 27.99
N LEU A 57 3.05 5.57 28.36
CA LEU A 57 4.12 5.29 27.41
C LEU A 57 3.80 4.04 26.58
N ASN A 58 3.37 2.95 27.23
CA ASN A 58 2.93 1.74 26.55
C ASN A 58 1.77 2.02 25.59
N ALA A 59 0.74 2.75 26.03
CA ALA A 59 -0.39 3.11 25.17
C ALA A 59 0.03 3.95 23.95
N ARG A 60 1.01 4.84 24.10
CA ARG A 60 1.58 5.62 22.98
C ARG A 60 2.38 4.74 22.03
N ILE A 61 3.22 3.85 22.56
CA ILE A 61 4.00 2.89 21.78
C ILE A 61 3.04 1.99 20.99
N ASP A 62 2.09 1.35 21.66
CA ASP A 62 1.09 0.48 21.06
C ASP A 62 0.27 1.22 19.99
N GLY A 63 -0.14 2.45 20.25
CA GLY A 63 -0.85 3.30 19.29
C GLY A 63 -0.03 3.60 18.03
N SER A 64 1.25 3.95 18.20
CA SER A 64 2.16 4.25 17.09
C SER A 64 2.51 3.01 16.25
N LEU A 65 2.71 1.87 16.91
CA LEU A 65 2.95 0.58 16.26
C LEU A 65 1.71 0.14 15.48
N ALA A 66 0.52 0.24 16.08
CA ALA A 66 -0.72 -0.10 15.40
C ALA A 66 -0.98 0.80 14.17
N ALA A 67 -0.67 2.10 14.26
CA ALA A 67 -0.77 3.00 13.12
C ALA A 67 0.21 2.62 12.00
N THR A 68 1.45 2.28 12.36
CA THR A 68 2.49 1.86 11.40
C THR A 68 2.11 0.55 10.71
N LEU A 69 1.66 -0.44 11.47
CA LEU A 69 1.21 -1.73 10.94
C LEU A 69 0.07 -1.56 9.93
N ARG A 70 -0.95 -0.75 10.27
CA ARG A 70 -2.05 -0.46 9.34
C ARG A 70 -1.59 0.24 8.06
N ALA A 71 -0.61 1.13 8.15
CA ALA A 71 -0.04 1.79 6.98
C ALA A 71 0.70 0.80 6.09
N GLN A 72 1.49 -0.11 6.67
CA GLN A 72 2.20 -1.17 5.96
C GLN A 72 1.25 -2.18 5.32
N GLU A 73 0.21 -2.61 6.05
CA GLU A 73 -0.86 -3.46 5.52
C GLU A 73 -1.52 -2.80 4.30
N LYS A 74 -1.84 -1.51 4.40
CA LYS A 74 -2.44 -0.77 3.29
C LYS A 74 -1.49 -0.61 2.10
N GLU A 75 -0.22 -0.30 2.34
CA GLU A 75 0.82 -0.27 1.30
C GLU A 75 0.89 -1.63 0.58
N PHE A 76 0.93 -2.73 1.33
CA PHE A 76 1.00 -4.08 0.79
C PHE A 76 -0.21 -4.41 -0.10
N GLU A 77 -1.42 -4.15 0.39
CA GLU A 77 -2.66 -4.36 -0.36
C GLU A 77 -2.66 -3.57 -1.67
N CYS A 78 -2.34 -2.27 -1.60
CA CYS A 78 -2.28 -1.38 -2.75
C CYS A 78 -1.23 -1.85 -3.77
N LEU A 79 -0.03 -2.25 -3.34
CA LEU A 79 1.03 -2.74 -4.22
C LEU A 79 0.63 -4.04 -4.94
N ARG A 80 0.03 -4.99 -4.21
CA ARG A 80 -0.43 -6.26 -4.78
C ARG A 80 -1.50 -6.05 -5.84
N GLU A 81 -2.48 -5.22 -5.55
CA GLU A 81 -3.58 -4.94 -6.48
C GLU A 81 -3.09 -4.11 -7.68
N CYS A 82 -2.23 -3.11 -7.45
CA CYS A 82 -1.59 -2.34 -8.53
C CYS A 82 -0.82 -3.25 -9.49
N TRP A 83 -0.04 -4.20 -8.95
CA TRP A 83 0.67 -5.20 -9.76
C TRP A 83 -0.30 -6.06 -10.59
N ALA A 84 -1.38 -6.55 -9.98
CA ALA A 84 -2.36 -7.38 -10.67
C ALA A 84 -3.03 -6.64 -11.83
N VAL A 85 -3.48 -5.40 -11.60
CA VAL A 85 -4.12 -4.59 -12.65
C VAL A 85 -3.11 -4.20 -13.74
N ALA A 86 -1.86 -3.90 -13.38
CA ALA A 86 -0.79 -3.62 -14.35
C ALA A 86 -0.49 -4.83 -15.27
N LYS A 87 -0.42 -6.04 -14.70
CA LYS A 87 -0.22 -7.28 -15.46
C LYS A 87 -1.43 -7.63 -16.33
N SER A 88 -2.63 -7.34 -15.86
CA SER A 88 -3.85 -7.46 -16.68
C SER A 88 -3.78 -6.54 -17.90
N ALA A 89 -3.43 -5.27 -17.70
CA ALA A 89 -3.25 -4.30 -18.78
C ALA A 89 -2.19 -4.74 -19.79
N GLU A 90 -1.04 -5.23 -19.33
CA GLU A 90 -0.02 -5.81 -20.21
C GLU A 90 -0.57 -6.97 -21.06
N GLY A 91 -1.31 -7.90 -20.46
CA GLY A 91 -1.91 -9.03 -21.18
C GLY A 91 -2.86 -8.58 -22.29
N HIS A 92 -3.73 -7.61 -22.01
CA HIS A 92 -4.65 -7.06 -23.01
C HIS A 92 -3.90 -6.31 -24.13
N VAL A 93 -2.90 -5.50 -23.78
CA VAL A 93 -2.09 -4.78 -24.78
C VAL A 93 -1.26 -5.74 -25.62
N LEU A 94 -0.69 -6.79 -25.03
CA LEU A 94 0.05 -7.83 -25.76
C LEU A 94 -0.85 -8.55 -26.76
N ASN A 95 -2.06 -8.94 -26.35
CA ASN A 95 -3.03 -9.56 -27.25
C ASN A 95 -3.42 -8.63 -28.40
N PHE A 96 -3.66 -7.35 -28.10
CA PHE A 96 -3.98 -6.33 -29.10
C PHE A 96 -2.82 -6.12 -30.09
N CYS A 97 -1.59 -6.02 -29.60
CA CYS A 97 -0.39 -5.79 -30.39
C CYS A 97 0.18 -7.07 -31.06
N SER A 98 -0.45 -8.23 -30.89
CA SER A 98 0.03 -9.46 -31.52
C SER A 98 0.01 -9.35 -33.04
N MET A 99 1.16 -9.61 -33.68
CA MET A 99 1.30 -9.64 -35.13
C MET A 99 0.64 -10.88 -35.76
N ILE A 100 0.46 -11.94 -34.98
CA ILE A 100 -0.13 -13.19 -35.44
C ILE A 100 -1.51 -13.29 -34.79
N LYS A 101 -2.55 -13.07 -35.58
CA LYS A 101 -3.95 -13.28 -35.19
C LYS A 101 -4.55 -14.33 -36.10
N SER A 102 -5.19 -15.32 -35.50
CA SER A 102 -5.94 -16.35 -36.20
C SER A 102 -7.42 -16.04 -36.07
N HIS A 103 -8.11 -15.96 -37.20
CA HIS A 103 -9.55 -15.74 -37.25
C HIS A 103 -10.19 -16.87 -38.05
N PRO A 104 -11.42 -17.29 -37.72
CA PRO A 104 -12.17 -18.23 -38.54
C PRO A 104 -12.28 -17.72 -39.98
N ASP A 105 -12.05 -18.60 -40.95
CA ASP A 105 -12.28 -18.29 -42.37
C ASP A 105 -13.77 -18.44 -42.66
N LEU A 106 -14.44 -17.33 -42.98
CA LEU A 106 -15.86 -17.29 -43.28
C LEU A 106 -16.15 -17.38 -44.79
N ARG A 107 -15.13 -17.41 -45.65
CA ARG A 107 -15.29 -17.28 -47.12
C ARG A 107 -16.12 -18.41 -47.74
N TRP A 108 -16.12 -19.59 -47.12
CA TRP A 108 -16.76 -20.80 -47.66
C TRP A 108 -17.92 -21.29 -46.79
N GLU A 109 -18.31 -20.51 -45.78
CA GLU A 109 -19.37 -20.87 -44.83
C GLU A 109 -20.73 -20.38 -45.32
N SER A 110 -21.80 -21.13 -44.99
CA SER A 110 -23.16 -20.65 -45.22
C SER A 110 -23.51 -19.53 -44.25
N GLU A 111 -24.46 -18.65 -44.60
CA GLU A 111 -24.87 -17.55 -43.72
C GLU A 111 -25.30 -18.02 -42.33
N ASP A 112 -26.04 -19.13 -42.25
CA ASP A 112 -26.45 -19.73 -40.97
C ASP A 112 -25.24 -20.13 -40.12
N ARG A 113 -24.23 -20.75 -40.76
CA ARG A 113 -23.02 -21.19 -40.08
C ARG A 113 -22.12 -20.03 -39.68
N MET A 114 -22.02 -18.99 -40.51
CA MET A 114 -21.34 -17.75 -40.16
C MET A 114 -21.94 -17.12 -38.91
N ARG A 115 -23.27 -17.07 -38.79
CA ARG A 115 -23.97 -16.53 -37.61
C ARG A 115 -23.66 -17.31 -36.34
N GLU A 116 -23.63 -18.64 -36.43
CA GLU A 116 -23.23 -19.50 -35.30
C GLU A 116 -21.80 -19.22 -34.84
N ILE A 117 -20.85 -19.09 -35.78
CA ILE A 117 -19.44 -18.79 -35.47
C ILE A 117 -19.31 -17.40 -34.85
N LEU A 118 -19.93 -16.39 -35.47
CA LEU A 118 -19.85 -15.00 -35.02
C LEU A 118 -20.51 -14.78 -33.64
N ALA A 119 -21.55 -15.55 -33.31
CA ALA A 119 -22.19 -15.52 -32.00
C ALA A 119 -21.24 -15.95 -30.86
N GLN A 120 -20.19 -16.74 -31.15
CA GLN A 120 -19.20 -17.15 -30.14
C GLN A 120 -18.14 -16.07 -29.87
N LEU A 121 -18.04 -15.03 -30.72
CA LEU A 121 -17.00 -14.01 -30.65
C LEU A 121 -17.40 -12.77 -29.82
N ASP A 122 -18.52 -12.85 -29.08
CA ASP A 122 -19.08 -11.76 -28.28
C ASP A 122 -19.18 -10.45 -29.09
N LEU A 123 -19.77 -10.55 -30.29
CA LEU A 123 -20.04 -9.42 -31.18
C LEU A 123 -21.49 -8.98 -31.05
N GLY A 124 -21.75 -7.69 -31.21
CA GLY A 124 -23.12 -7.17 -31.20
C GLY A 124 -23.90 -7.64 -32.43
N GLN A 125 -25.22 -7.83 -32.29
CA GLN A 125 -26.07 -8.31 -33.39
C GLN A 125 -25.95 -7.46 -34.67
N ALA A 126 -25.83 -6.13 -34.52
CA ALA A 126 -25.62 -5.23 -35.66
C ALA A 126 -24.27 -5.46 -36.38
N GLN A 127 -23.21 -5.82 -35.65
CA GLN A 127 -21.92 -6.17 -36.23
C GLN A 127 -21.97 -7.51 -36.95
N ILE A 128 -22.66 -8.49 -36.35
CA ILE A 128 -22.87 -9.81 -36.96
C ILE A 128 -23.58 -9.65 -38.33
N GLU A 129 -24.68 -8.90 -38.37
CA GLU A 129 -25.39 -8.60 -39.63
C GLU A 129 -24.51 -7.90 -40.66
N LYS A 130 -23.66 -6.95 -40.22
CA LYS A 130 -22.73 -6.25 -41.10
C LYS A 130 -21.74 -7.22 -41.74
N ILE A 131 -21.16 -8.13 -40.95
CA ILE A 131 -20.17 -9.12 -41.42
C ILE A 131 -20.80 -10.12 -42.38
N VAL A 132 -22.00 -10.64 -42.07
CA VAL A 132 -22.69 -11.64 -42.91
C VAL A 132 -23.04 -11.08 -44.29
N ARG A 133 -23.42 -9.79 -44.37
CA ARG A 133 -23.83 -9.14 -45.63
C ARG A 133 -22.67 -8.52 -46.40
N ALA A 134 -21.45 -8.57 -45.88
CA ALA A 134 -20.29 -7.94 -46.50
C ALA A 134 -19.83 -8.72 -47.75
N GLU A 135 -19.33 -8.00 -48.76
CA GLU A 135 -18.68 -8.64 -49.91
C GLU A 135 -17.39 -9.39 -49.50
N ALA A 136 -16.72 -8.92 -48.43
CA ALA A 136 -15.54 -9.54 -47.84
C ALA A 136 -15.73 -9.76 -46.33
N PRO A 137 -16.43 -10.84 -45.90
CA PRO A 137 -16.74 -11.09 -44.49
C PRO A 137 -15.51 -11.23 -43.59
N ASN A 138 -14.41 -11.80 -44.11
CA ASN A 138 -13.17 -11.96 -43.34
C ASN A 138 -12.52 -10.62 -42.99
N ASP A 139 -12.54 -9.66 -43.92
CA ASP A 139 -11.92 -8.35 -43.71
C ASP A 139 -12.73 -7.53 -42.69
N GLU A 140 -14.06 -7.60 -42.79
CA GLU A 140 -14.98 -6.99 -41.81
C GLU A 140 -14.90 -7.63 -40.43
N LEU A 141 -14.74 -8.96 -40.35
CA LEU A 141 -14.49 -9.66 -39.09
C LEU A 141 -13.16 -9.21 -38.47
N ALA A 142 -12.09 -9.17 -39.26
CA ALA A 142 -10.77 -8.74 -38.79
C ALA A 142 -10.81 -7.30 -38.26
N ASP A 143 -11.52 -6.40 -38.94
CA ASP A 143 -11.69 -5.01 -38.49
C ASP A 143 -12.50 -4.92 -37.20
N ALA A 144 -13.63 -5.63 -37.11
CA ALA A 144 -14.46 -5.66 -35.91
C ALA A 144 -13.69 -6.18 -34.69
N LEU A 145 -12.91 -7.25 -34.85
CA LEU A 145 -12.07 -7.81 -33.79
C LEU A 145 -10.92 -6.88 -33.41
N PHE A 146 -10.33 -6.17 -34.37
CA PHE A 146 -9.30 -5.16 -34.10
C PHE A 146 -9.82 -4.08 -33.15
N TRP A 147 -10.96 -3.45 -33.47
CA TRP A 147 -11.54 -2.38 -32.65
C TRP A 147 -12.01 -2.87 -31.29
N LYS A 148 -12.52 -4.10 -31.21
CA LYS A 148 -12.87 -4.73 -29.93
C LYS A 148 -11.64 -4.86 -29.03
N GLN A 149 -10.58 -5.48 -29.53
CA GLN A 149 -9.33 -5.67 -28.77
C GLN A 149 -8.68 -4.35 -28.39
N ARG A 150 -8.72 -3.35 -29.29
CA ARG A 150 -8.29 -1.98 -29.01
C ARG A 150 -9.01 -1.42 -27.78
N ASN A 151 -10.34 -1.49 -27.77
CA ASN A 151 -11.15 -0.98 -26.66
C ASN A 151 -10.89 -1.73 -25.34
N GLU A 152 -10.68 -3.05 -25.39
CA GLU A 152 -10.30 -3.85 -24.22
C GLU A 152 -8.93 -3.41 -23.67
N ALA A 153 -7.93 -3.21 -24.53
CA ALA A 153 -6.61 -2.74 -24.14
C ALA A 153 -6.66 -1.35 -23.50
N PHE A 154 -7.32 -0.37 -24.12
CA PHE A 154 -7.45 0.98 -23.55
C PHE A 154 -8.24 1.01 -22.24
N ARG A 155 -9.25 0.14 -22.10
CA ARG A 155 -9.99 0.00 -20.84
C ARG A 155 -9.06 -0.50 -19.73
N ALA A 156 -8.29 -1.55 -19.98
CA ALA A 156 -7.36 -2.11 -19.00
C ALA A 156 -6.24 -1.12 -18.63
N ILE A 157 -5.70 -0.37 -19.60
CA ILE A 157 -4.75 0.72 -19.33
C ILE A 157 -5.38 1.79 -18.44
N SER A 158 -6.61 2.20 -18.73
CA SER A 158 -7.31 3.23 -17.96
C SER A 158 -7.58 2.77 -16.52
N GLU A 159 -7.98 1.51 -16.34
CA GLU A 159 -8.16 0.88 -15.04
C GLU A 159 -6.87 0.90 -14.23
N PHE A 160 -5.75 0.49 -14.83
CA PHE A 160 -4.43 0.55 -14.19
C PHE A 160 -4.06 1.98 -13.78
N ARG A 161 -4.19 2.95 -14.68
CA ARG A 161 -3.86 4.36 -14.40
C ARG A 161 -4.72 4.94 -13.28
N ASN A 162 -6.02 4.68 -13.32
CA ASN A 162 -6.95 5.17 -12.30
C ASN A 162 -6.65 4.55 -10.94
N PHE A 163 -6.37 3.23 -10.91
CA PHE A 163 -5.98 2.56 -9.68
C PHE A 163 -4.71 3.16 -9.08
N LEU A 164 -3.67 3.37 -9.90
CA LEU A 164 -2.40 3.96 -9.46
C LEU A 164 -2.61 5.39 -8.94
N LEU A 165 -3.37 6.22 -9.65
CA LEU A 165 -3.66 7.60 -9.25
C LEU A 165 -4.40 7.68 -7.91
N LEU A 166 -5.39 6.81 -7.68
CA LEU A 166 -6.17 6.81 -6.44
C LEU A 166 -5.38 6.31 -5.23
N ASN A 167 -4.33 5.50 -5.45
CA ASN A 167 -3.59 4.82 -4.39
C ASN A 167 -2.14 5.30 -4.26
N GLU A 168 -1.71 6.32 -5.01
CA GLU A 168 -0.30 6.75 -5.03
C GLU A 168 0.22 7.19 -3.65
N ILE A 169 -0.65 7.71 -2.79
CA ILE A 169 -0.30 8.12 -1.42
C ILE A 169 0.18 6.95 -0.53
N PHE A 170 -0.22 5.72 -0.86
CA PHE A 170 0.13 4.52 -0.10
C PHE A 170 1.37 3.81 -0.67
N ILE A 171 1.96 4.32 -1.75
CA ILE A 171 3.04 3.68 -2.48
C ILE A 171 4.26 4.59 -2.47
N ASN A 172 5.46 4.00 -2.34
CA ASN A 172 6.70 4.77 -2.44
C ASN A 172 6.83 5.45 -3.82
N GLU A 173 7.27 6.72 -3.83
CA GLU A 173 7.40 7.54 -5.03
C GLU A 173 8.24 6.90 -6.15
N SER A 174 9.31 6.18 -5.79
CA SER A 174 10.14 5.44 -6.76
C SER A 174 9.33 4.36 -7.49
N VAL A 175 8.54 3.58 -6.75
CA VAL A 175 7.68 2.53 -7.29
C VAL A 175 6.54 3.13 -8.13
N VAL A 176 5.96 4.24 -7.68
CA VAL A 176 4.96 4.99 -8.46
C VAL A 176 5.55 5.46 -9.78
N GLY A 177 6.79 5.96 -9.79
CA GLY A 177 7.51 6.37 -11.00
C GLY A 177 7.66 5.24 -12.00
N GLU A 178 8.05 4.05 -11.54
CA GLU A 178 8.17 2.85 -12.37
C GLU A 178 6.81 2.42 -12.95
N PHE A 179 5.75 2.38 -12.13
CA PHE A 179 4.41 2.06 -12.63
C PHE A 179 3.87 3.09 -13.62
N LYS A 180 4.13 4.39 -13.40
CA LYS A 180 3.79 5.46 -14.36
C LYS A 180 4.53 5.25 -15.69
N SER A 181 5.81 4.89 -15.65
CA SER A 181 6.61 4.58 -16.84
C SER A 181 6.09 3.36 -17.60
N ILE A 182 5.73 2.29 -16.90
CA ILE A 182 5.09 1.10 -17.48
C ILE A 182 3.76 1.49 -18.15
N SER A 183 2.91 2.26 -17.46
CA SER A 183 1.64 2.70 -18.01
C SER A 183 1.81 3.52 -19.29
N GLU A 184 2.81 4.40 -19.33
CA GLU A 184 3.10 5.22 -20.51
C GLU A 184 3.52 4.34 -21.69
N ASN A 185 4.39 3.36 -21.47
CA ASN A 185 4.81 2.44 -22.53
C ASN A 185 3.69 1.52 -23.01
N LEU A 186 2.78 1.08 -22.13
CA LEU A 186 1.56 0.36 -22.52
C LEU A 186 0.66 1.21 -23.41
N TYR A 187 0.43 2.46 -23.03
CA TYR A 187 -0.37 3.41 -23.79
C TYR A 187 0.27 3.71 -25.16
N ARG A 188 1.58 3.94 -25.21
CA ARG A 188 2.35 4.14 -26.44
C ARG A 188 2.28 2.93 -27.36
N ALA A 189 2.41 1.71 -26.83
CA ALA A 189 2.28 0.49 -27.62
C ALA A 189 0.88 0.37 -28.25
N ALA A 190 -0.18 0.60 -27.47
CA ALA A 190 -1.55 0.57 -27.97
C ALA A 190 -1.81 1.64 -29.05
N ASN A 191 -1.38 2.89 -28.81
CA ASN A 191 -1.52 3.96 -29.80
C ASN A 191 -0.75 3.67 -31.08
N ASN A 192 0.50 3.21 -31.00
CA ASN A 192 1.29 2.86 -32.18
C ASN A 192 0.60 1.77 -33.01
N MET A 193 -0.04 0.79 -32.36
CA MET A 193 -0.80 -0.24 -33.06
C MET A 193 -2.05 0.32 -33.74
N GLU A 194 -2.78 1.22 -33.06
CA GLU A 194 -3.92 1.93 -33.64
C GLU A 194 -3.51 2.76 -34.87
N PHE A 195 -2.50 3.60 -34.74
CA PHE A 195 -1.99 4.41 -35.85
C PHE A 195 -1.45 3.56 -37.00
N SER A 196 -0.85 2.39 -36.71
CA SER A 196 -0.40 1.47 -37.76
C SER A 196 -1.55 0.96 -38.64
N LYS A 197 -2.76 0.83 -38.08
CA LYS A 197 -3.97 0.41 -38.79
C LYS A 197 -4.57 1.56 -39.60
N GLU A 198 -4.52 2.78 -39.09
CA GLU A 198 -5.04 3.98 -39.76
C GLU A 198 -4.13 4.41 -40.93
N ASP A 199 -2.83 4.49 -40.69
CA ASP A 199 -1.84 4.98 -41.67
C ASP A 199 -1.22 3.86 -42.51
N SER A 200 -1.58 2.60 -42.25
CA SER A 200 -0.97 1.41 -42.87
C SER A 200 0.57 1.32 -42.68
N ASP A 201 1.10 1.93 -41.61
CA ASP A 201 2.55 1.96 -41.32
C ASP A 201 3.01 0.72 -40.55
N GLN A 202 3.72 -0.18 -41.25
CA GLN A 202 4.30 -1.39 -40.66
C GLN A 202 5.37 -1.10 -39.60
N LYS A 203 6.04 0.06 -39.65
CA LYS A 203 7.06 0.43 -38.68
C LYS A 203 6.43 0.65 -37.30
N LEU A 204 5.30 1.36 -37.25
CA LEU A 204 4.57 1.59 -36.00
C LEU A 204 4.08 0.29 -35.36
N SER A 205 3.62 -0.67 -36.16
CA SER A 205 3.23 -2.00 -35.68
C SER A 205 4.41 -2.77 -35.07
N ARG A 206 5.60 -2.69 -35.68
CA ARG A 206 6.84 -3.28 -35.14
C ARG A 206 7.27 -2.61 -33.85
N ASP A 207 7.24 -1.29 -33.80
CA ASP A 207 7.59 -0.51 -32.61
C ASP A 207 6.62 -0.82 -31.46
N ALA A 208 5.31 -0.95 -31.73
CA ALA A 208 4.31 -1.38 -30.76
C ALA A 208 4.61 -2.76 -30.18
N PHE A 209 4.93 -3.73 -31.05
CA PHE A 209 5.25 -5.09 -30.65
C PHE A 209 6.56 -5.15 -29.86
N GLU A 210 7.58 -4.37 -30.23
CA GLU A 210 8.85 -4.29 -29.49
C GLU A 210 8.66 -3.70 -28.09
N LEU A 211 7.86 -2.65 -27.96
CA LEU A 211 7.54 -2.06 -26.66
C LEU A 211 6.91 -3.09 -25.72
N ILE A 212 5.91 -3.84 -26.19
CA ILE A 212 5.16 -4.78 -25.33
C ILE A 212 5.89 -6.10 -25.09
N THR A 213 6.79 -6.53 -25.98
CA THR A 213 7.52 -7.81 -25.83
C THR A 213 8.89 -7.68 -25.19
N LYS A 214 9.52 -6.51 -25.25
CA LYS A 214 10.86 -6.29 -24.70
C LYS A 214 10.87 -5.26 -23.58
N VAL A 215 10.36 -4.06 -23.84
CA VAL A 215 10.52 -2.92 -22.91
C VAL A 215 9.66 -3.11 -21.66
N VAL A 216 8.35 -3.29 -21.83
CA VAL A 216 7.42 -3.45 -20.70
C VAL A 216 7.75 -4.68 -19.84
N PRO A 217 8.02 -5.87 -20.41
CA PRO A 217 8.42 -7.03 -19.62
C PRO A 217 9.74 -6.81 -18.86
N HIS A 218 10.70 -6.09 -19.45
CA HIS A 218 11.94 -5.74 -18.76
C HIS A 218 11.69 -4.81 -17.57
N GLN A 219 10.81 -3.83 -17.70
CA GLN A 219 10.42 -2.95 -16.58
C GLN A 219 9.78 -3.74 -15.45
N PHE A 220 8.85 -4.67 -15.78
CA PHE A 220 8.29 -5.57 -14.77
C PHE A 220 9.34 -6.47 -14.12
N ALA A 221 10.32 -6.97 -14.88
CA ALA A 221 11.40 -7.80 -14.36
C ALA A 221 12.33 -7.03 -13.42
N THR A 222 12.55 -5.74 -13.67
CA THR A 222 13.34 -4.85 -12.80
C THR A 222 12.56 -4.45 -11.54
N LEU A 223 11.25 -4.23 -11.66
CA LEU A 223 10.38 -3.86 -10.54
C LEU A 223 10.08 -5.04 -9.59
N ALA A 224 9.94 -6.25 -10.12
CA ALA A 224 9.53 -7.42 -9.34
C ALA A 224 10.44 -7.72 -8.13
N PRO A 225 11.79 -7.70 -8.23
CA PRO A 225 12.67 -7.88 -7.07
C PRO A 225 12.44 -6.85 -5.97
N ALA A 226 12.26 -5.57 -6.33
CA ALA A 226 12.00 -4.49 -5.37
C ALA A 226 10.67 -4.65 -4.64
N LEU A 227 9.66 -5.21 -5.30
CA LEU A 227 8.39 -5.56 -4.65
C LEU A 227 8.52 -6.82 -3.80
N ARG A 228 9.25 -7.84 -4.25
CA ARG A 228 9.46 -9.07 -3.48
C ARG A 228 10.22 -8.85 -2.18
N SER A 229 11.27 -8.01 -2.18
CA SER A 229 11.98 -7.69 -0.93
C SER A 229 11.04 -7.04 0.08
N LYS A 230 10.19 -6.10 -0.38
CA LYS A 230 9.13 -5.51 0.45
C LYS A 230 8.11 -6.53 0.96
N PHE A 231 7.76 -7.54 0.15
CA PHE A 231 6.77 -8.55 0.52
C PHE A 231 7.29 -9.65 1.46
N PHE A 232 8.58 -9.99 1.39
CA PHE A 232 9.12 -11.17 2.06
C PHE A 232 10.22 -10.88 3.10
N GLU A 233 10.88 -9.73 3.05
CA GLU A 233 11.96 -9.38 4.00
C GLU A 233 11.48 -8.48 5.16
N GLN A 234 10.24 -7.98 5.10
CA GLN A 234 9.63 -7.16 6.16
C GLN A 234 8.63 -7.92 7.05
N MET A 235 8.45 -9.24 6.83
CA MET A 235 7.78 -10.16 7.76
C MET A 235 8.79 -10.84 8.67
#